data_AF-A0A3B5MYH2-F1
#
_entry.id   AF-A0A3B5MYH2-F1
#
_cell.length_a   1.000
_cell.length_b   1.000
_cell.length_c   1.000
_cell.angle_alpha   90.00
_cell.angle_beta   90.00
_cell.angle_gamma   90.00
#
_symmetry.space_group_name_H-M   'P 1'
#
loop_
_entity.id
_entity.type
_entity.pdbx_description
1 polymer ?
#
loop_
_entity_poly.entity_id
_entity_poly.type
_entity_poly.pdbx_seq_one_letter_code
_entity_poly.pdbx_strand_id
1 'polypeptide(L)'
;DMWEVHRNDSLFGSTTLWEAINSEYLSEDKRQDLFKLFRSRKITVEQLTVTIIDIIESKEIKQQAELNFEGLRGEVSVVDLLDLEIVDEKTYKSMIDGKLSSTDVMKMDRIRAYLQGTSCVAGLILQPSNQKLSINEAQKMGILTPGTALCLLEAQAATGFIVDPLKNQKLTVEEALREKVIGPQVYEKLLSAERAVTGYKDPYTGQKISLFQAMKKDLIVKQHGIRLLEAQIATGGIIDPLKCLHLPLEVAYRKGYFDAELNQILTDPTDDTKGFFDPKTQENLTYMEMLSRCVKDKDTGLLLLPLNGTPKTSAKTDKTYTEAEIRQEFEKTFYKTGALKLEEIIEILTKYLGATNCIAGVRLESTKTVMSIYEAKCRGLLTPGTSLILLEAQAATGFVIDPVNNKKLSVEEAVDQGVVGKEWKKKLLSAERAVTGYKDPYTGNTISLFQALKKDLIVKDHGIRLLEAQIATGGIIDPVHSHRVPVQVAYQRGYFDEEMNHILSDPDDDTKGFFDPNTKENLTYLQLIERCPALAVWWSRTEHPAEPGQLCRNTLYWRYKIHPAAGIRLLTRLFYASPCAEFGC
;
A
#
# COMPACT_ATOMS: atom_id res chain seq x y z
N ASP A 1 66.04 -30.81 -6.70
CA ASP A 1 65.40 -31.77 -7.62
C ASP A 1 64.53 -32.84 -6.97
N MET A 2 64.12 -32.76 -5.69
CA MET A 2 63.22 -33.80 -5.16
C MET A 2 62.40 -33.37 -3.95
N TRP A 3 61.54 -32.36 -4.10
CA TRP A 3 60.51 -32.03 -3.09
C TRP A 3 59.27 -31.46 -3.79
N GLU A 4 58.45 -32.34 -4.36
CA GLU A 4 57.10 -31.99 -4.81
C GLU A 4 56.18 -31.89 -3.59
N VAL A 5 55.56 -30.73 -3.41
CA VAL A 5 54.52 -30.52 -2.39
C VAL A 5 53.21 -31.05 -2.96
N HIS A 6 52.86 -32.29 -2.65
CA HIS A 6 51.54 -32.84 -2.99
C HIS A 6 50.61 -32.74 -1.78
N ARG A 7 49.57 -31.92 -1.91
CA ARG A 7 48.30 -32.16 -1.20
C ARG A 7 47.12 -31.76 -2.09
N ASN A 8 46.15 -32.68 -2.17
CA ASN A 8 44.88 -32.57 -2.88
C ASN A 8 44.14 -31.27 -2.54
N ASP A 9 44.18 -30.29 -3.43
CA ASP A 9 43.04 -29.89 -4.27
C ASP A 9 43.43 -28.63 -5.08
N SER A 10 43.75 -28.85 -6.34
CA SER A 10 43.59 -27.91 -7.48
C SER A 10 44.33 -26.56 -7.57
N LEU A 11 45.18 -26.11 -6.63
CA LEU A 11 45.76 -24.74 -6.73
C LEU A 11 47.26 -24.63 -7.10
N PHE A 12 48.05 -25.70 -7.04
CA PHE A 12 49.44 -25.69 -7.50
C PHE A 12 49.70 -26.80 -8.51
N GLY A 13 50.06 -26.44 -9.75
CA GLY A 13 50.93 -27.31 -10.55
C GLY A 13 52.25 -27.50 -9.80
N SER A 14 52.95 -28.62 -10.02
CA SER A 14 54.14 -29.06 -9.29
C SER A 14 55.17 -27.94 -9.00
N THR A 15 55.02 -27.26 -7.86
CA THR A 15 55.90 -26.17 -7.41
C THR A 15 56.75 -26.68 -6.25
N THR A 16 58.05 -26.43 -6.31
CA THR A 16 59.00 -26.86 -5.28
C THR A 16 59.00 -25.89 -4.10
N LEU A 17 59.35 -26.39 -2.90
CA LEU A 17 59.54 -25.54 -1.72
C LEU A 17 60.55 -24.40 -1.96
N TRP A 18 61.55 -24.64 -2.81
CA TRP A 18 62.55 -23.63 -3.17
C TRP A 18 61.95 -22.48 -4.01
N GLU A 19 61.08 -22.80 -4.96
CA GLU A 19 60.34 -21.80 -5.73
C GLU A 19 59.38 -21.00 -4.85
N ALA A 20 58.69 -21.68 -3.92
CA ALA A 20 57.79 -21.03 -2.97
C ALA A 20 58.53 -20.03 -2.05
N ILE A 21 59.73 -20.36 -1.57
CA ILE A 21 60.56 -19.45 -0.73
C ILE A 21 61.03 -18.21 -1.50
N ASN A 22 61.34 -18.38 -2.78
CA ASN A 22 61.86 -17.32 -3.64
C ASN A 22 60.78 -16.52 -4.37
N SER A 23 59.52 -16.88 -4.18
CA SER A 23 58.38 -16.16 -4.70
C SER A 23 58.24 -14.74 -4.13
N GLU A 24 57.45 -13.91 -4.81
CA GLU A 24 57.06 -12.57 -4.36
C GLU A 24 56.20 -12.57 -3.09
N TYR A 25 55.68 -13.74 -2.69
CA TYR A 25 54.92 -13.88 -1.46
C TYR A 25 55.80 -13.71 -0.20
N LEU A 26 57.13 -13.83 -0.29
CA LEU A 26 58.03 -13.60 0.86
C LEU A 26 58.92 -12.38 0.65
N SER A 27 58.89 -11.44 1.61
CA SER A 27 59.88 -10.35 1.66
C SER A 27 61.25 -10.89 2.05
N GLU A 28 62.30 -10.19 1.60
CA GLU A 28 63.68 -10.60 1.83
C GLU A 28 64.01 -10.75 3.32
N ASP A 29 63.51 -9.86 4.18
CA ASP A 29 63.69 -9.95 5.65
C ASP A 29 63.06 -11.24 6.21
N LYS A 30 61.83 -11.56 5.78
CA LYS A 30 61.08 -12.72 6.24
C LYS A 30 61.73 -14.02 5.77
N ARG A 31 62.26 -14.02 4.55
CA ARG A 31 63.07 -15.10 3.98
C ARG A 31 64.34 -15.32 4.79
N GLN A 32 65.07 -14.25 5.12
CA GLN A 32 66.29 -14.33 5.94
C GLN A 32 66.02 -14.86 7.34
N ASP A 33 64.91 -14.46 7.97
CA ASP A 33 64.56 -14.95 9.31
C ASP A 33 64.16 -16.42 9.32
N LEU A 34 63.40 -16.89 8.31
CA LEU A 34 63.11 -18.31 8.13
C LEU A 34 64.40 -19.12 7.91
N PHE A 35 65.35 -18.62 7.12
CA PHE A 35 66.65 -19.26 6.95
C PHE A 35 67.50 -19.28 8.23
N LYS A 36 67.48 -18.22 9.05
CA LYS A 36 68.17 -18.20 10.35
C LYS A 36 67.57 -19.24 11.31
N LEU A 37 66.25 -19.35 11.35
CA LEU A 37 65.54 -20.34 12.18
C LEU A 37 65.84 -21.77 11.73
N PHE A 38 65.90 -22.00 10.42
CA PHE A 38 66.25 -23.31 9.85
C PHE A 38 67.73 -23.67 10.12
N ARG A 39 68.68 -22.75 9.88
CA ARG A 39 70.11 -22.96 10.15
C ARG A 39 70.42 -23.20 11.62
N SER A 40 69.65 -22.60 12.53
CA SER A 40 69.77 -22.83 13.99
C SER A 40 69.05 -24.09 14.48
N ARG A 41 68.52 -24.93 13.58
CA ARG A 41 67.76 -26.17 13.87
C ARG A 41 66.56 -25.95 14.81
N LYS A 42 66.02 -24.73 14.87
CA LYS A 42 64.84 -24.41 15.69
C LYS A 42 63.53 -24.84 15.03
N ILE A 43 63.53 -25.03 13.71
CA ILE A 43 62.39 -25.48 12.93
C ILE A 43 62.80 -26.62 11.98
N THR A 44 61.89 -27.57 11.73
CA THR A 44 62.08 -28.65 10.75
C THR A 44 61.68 -28.20 9.34
N VAL A 45 62.05 -28.99 8.32
CA VAL A 45 61.63 -28.75 6.92
C VAL A 45 60.11 -28.77 6.77
N GLU A 46 59.44 -29.67 7.49
CA GLU A 46 57.97 -29.78 7.50
C GLU A 46 57.33 -28.51 8.08
N GLN A 47 57.83 -28.01 9.21
CA GLN A 47 57.35 -26.77 9.83
C GLN A 47 57.62 -25.55 8.96
N LEU A 48 58.77 -25.51 8.29
CA LEU A 48 59.10 -24.47 7.32
C LEU A 48 58.13 -24.48 6.13
N THR A 49 57.82 -25.66 5.60
CA THR A 49 56.87 -25.86 4.49
C THR A 49 55.48 -25.37 4.88
N VAL A 50 54.97 -25.79 6.05
CA VAL A 50 53.68 -25.32 6.58
C VAL A 50 53.66 -23.80 6.73
N THR A 51 54.70 -23.21 7.32
CA THR A 51 54.77 -21.76 7.51
C THR A 51 54.74 -20.98 6.18
N ILE A 52 55.40 -21.51 5.14
CA ILE A 52 55.43 -20.85 3.82
C ILE A 52 54.09 -20.98 3.11
N ILE A 53 53.47 -22.17 3.15
CA ILE A 53 52.13 -22.39 2.63
C ILE A 53 51.15 -21.44 3.31
N ASP A 54 51.17 -21.35 4.65
CA ASP A 54 50.31 -20.44 5.42
C ASP A 54 50.50 -18.98 5.00
N ILE A 55 51.74 -18.55 4.73
CA ILE A 55 52.04 -17.18 4.27
C ILE A 55 51.48 -16.92 2.87
N ILE A 56 51.61 -17.89 1.95
CA ILE A 56 51.12 -17.77 0.58
C ILE A 56 49.60 -17.76 0.58
N GLU A 57 48.95 -18.75 1.22
CA GLU A 57 47.49 -18.81 1.36
C GLU A 57 46.95 -17.54 2.01
N SER A 58 47.58 -17.06 3.10
CA SER A 58 47.17 -15.81 3.75
C SER A 58 47.30 -14.58 2.86
N LYS A 59 48.28 -14.54 1.95
CA LYS A 59 48.45 -13.44 0.99
C LYS A 59 47.45 -13.54 -0.17
N GLU A 60 47.19 -14.75 -0.68
CA GLU A 60 46.19 -14.95 -1.73
C GLU A 60 44.78 -14.66 -1.25
N ILE A 61 44.41 -15.08 -0.03
CA ILE A 61 43.12 -14.74 0.58
C ILE A 61 42.97 -13.21 0.70
N LYS A 62 44.04 -12.50 1.09
CA LYS A 62 44.03 -11.03 1.16
C LYS A 62 43.89 -10.40 -0.21
N GLN A 63 44.61 -10.90 -1.20
CA GLN A 63 44.55 -10.39 -2.56
C GLN A 63 43.18 -10.64 -3.19
N GLN A 64 42.58 -11.81 -2.98
CA GLN A 64 41.21 -12.12 -3.41
C GLN A 64 40.18 -11.24 -2.69
N ALA A 65 40.34 -10.99 -1.39
CA ALA A 65 39.49 -10.07 -0.64
C ALA A 65 39.59 -8.62 -1.16
N GLU A 66 40.77 -8.19 -1.61
CA GLU A 66 40.97 -6.88 -2.25
C GLU A 66 40.31 -6.77 -3.63
N LEU A 67 39.91 -7.88 -4.24
CA LEU A 67 39.20 -7.92 -5.53
C LEU A 67 37.68 -8.11 -5.37
N ASN A 68 37.18 -8.21 -4.15
CA ASN A 68 35.76 -8.33 -3.83
C ASN A 68 35.21 -7.03 -3.24
N PHE A 69 33.93 -6.78 -3.52
CA PHE A 69 33.19 -5.60 -3.12
C PHE A 69 31.88 -5.99 -2.45
N GLU A 70 31.51 -5.28 -1.39
CA GLU A 70 30.22 -5.48 -0.74
C GLU A 70 29.08 -4.90 -1.60
N GLY A 71 28.16 -5.77 -2.02
CA GLY A 71 26.94 -5.41 -2.73
C GLY A 71 25.76 -5.16 -1.78
N LEU A 72 24.53 -5.26 -2.29
CA LEU A 72 23.32 -5.20 -1.47
C LEU A 72 23.13 -6.47 -0.65
N ARG A 73 23.57 -7.62 -1.17
CA ARG A 73 23.61 -8.89 -0.43
C ARG A 73 24.87 -9.65 -0.81
N GLY A 74 25.78 -9.81 0.14
CA GLY A 74 27.05 -10.53 -0.06
C GLY A 74 28.08 -9.74 -0.85
N GLU A 75 29.08 -10.46 -1.36
CA GLU A 75 30.24 -9.91 -2.07
C GLU A 75 30.15 -10.13 -3.59
N VAL A 76 30.73 -9.22 -4.35
CA VAL A 76 30.80 -9.23 -5.81
C VAL A 76 32.23 -9.00 -6.26
N SER A 77 32.71 -9.82 -7.20
CA SER A 77 34.09 -9.75 -7.67
C SER A 77 34.31 -8.61 -8.68
N VAL A 78 35.55 -8.13 -8.82
CA VAL A 78 35.93 -7.15 -9.84
C VAL A 78 35.68 -7.65 -11.27
N VAL A 79 35.71 -8.97 -11.48
CA VAL A 79 35.39 -9.61 -12.77
C VAL A 79 33.91 -9.43 -13.08
N ASP A 80 33.04 -9.68 -12.10
CA ASP A 80 31.60 -9.45 -12.26
C ASP A 80 31.30 -7.97 -12.54
N LEU A 81 32.00 -7.04 -11.90
CA LEU A 81 31.82 -5.61 -12.17
C LEU A 81 32.25 -5.22 -13.60
N LEU A 82 33.26 -5.88 -14.16
CA LEU A 82 33.68 -5.67 -15.55
C LEU A 82 32.63 -6.22 -16.52
N ASP A 83 32.15 -7.44 -16.29
CA ASP A 83 31.12 -8.10 -17.10
C ASP A 83 29.79 -7.33 -17.10
N LEU A 84 29.51 -6.62 -16.01
CA LEU A 84 28.34 -5.76 -15.85
C LEU A 84 28.58 -4.31 -16.29
N GLU A 85 29.74 -4.01 -16.88
CA GLU A 85 30.12 -2.67 -17.37
C GLU A 85 30.04 -1.57 -16.29
N ILE A 86 30.18 -1.95 -15.02
CA ILE A 86 30.22 -1.04 -13.87
C ILE A 86 31.63 -0.45 -13.74
N VAL A 87 32.66 -1.26 -14.01
CA VAL A 87 34.06 -0.83 -14.15
C VAL A 87 34.54 -1.00 -15.58
N ASP A 88 35.46 -0.14 -16.01
CA ASP A 88 36.12 -0.27 -17.31
C ASP A 88 37.37 -1.17 -17.24
N GLU A 89 37.87 -1.60 -18.40
CA GLU A 89 39.07 -2.43 -18.47
C GLU A 89 40.29 -1.79 -17.80
N LYS A 90 40.38 -0.46 -17.82
CA LYS A 90 41.50 0.27 -17.22
C LYS A 90 41.48 0.15 -15.69
N THR A 91 40.31 0.32 -15.08
CA THR A 91 40.11 0.18 -13.64
C THR A 91 40.32 -1.27 -13.23
N TYR A 92 39.77 -2.23 -13.99
CA TYR A 92 39.99 -3.66 -13.77
C TYR A 92 41.49 -4.03 -13.80
N LYS A 93 42.23 -3.65 -14.85
CA LYS A 93 43.68 -3.92 -14.94
C LYS A 93 44.46 -3.27 -13.79
N SER A 94 44.09 -2.05 -13.41
CA SER A 94 44.74 -1.34 -12.28
C SER A 94 44.48 -2.01 -10.93
N MET A 95 43.32 -2.66 -10.76
CA MET A 95 43.00 -3.50 -9.59
C MET A 95 43.82 -4.79 -9.57
N ILE A 96 43.88 -5.51 -10.70
CA ILE A 96 44.65 -6.76 -10.82
C ILE A 96 46.16 -6.50 -10.61
N ASP A 97 46.67 -5.38 -11.12
CA ASP A 97 48.06 -4.95 -10.94
C ASP A 97 48.37 -4.43 -9.51
N GLY A 98 47.38 -4.35 -8.61
CA GLY A 98 47.55 -3.84 -7.25
C GLY A 98 47.80 -2.32 -7.15
N LYS A 99 47.54 -1.56 -8.22
CA LYS A 99 47.70 -0.09 -8.25
C LYS A 99 46.52 0.65 -7.63
N LEU A 100 45.34 0.03 -7.66
CA LEU A 100 44.11 0.49 -7.01
C LEU A 100 43.67 -0.55 -5.99
N SER A 101 43.27 -0.09 -4.80
CA SER A 101 42.64 -0.93 -3.80
C SER A 101 41.10 -0.91 -3.94
N SER A 102 40.42 -1.93 -3.39
CA SER A 102 38.96 -1.93 -3.30
C SER A 102 38.43 -0.67 -2.61
N THR A 103 39.13 -0.18 -1.59
CA THR A 103 38.76 1.04 -0.87
C THR A 103 38.83 2.30 -1.74
N ASP A 104 39.77 2.37 -2.70
CA ASP A 104 39.88 3.50 -3.61
C ASP A 104 38.79 3.49 -4.67
N VAL A 105 38.44 2.29 -5.17
CA VAL A 105 37.32 2.10 -6.09
C VAL A 105 35.99 2.47 -5.41
N MET A 106 35.81 2.14 -4.12
CA MET A 106 34.60 2.51 -3.36
C MET A 106 34.46 4.02 -3.09
N LYS A 107 35.52 4.82 -3.24
CA LYS A 107 35.44 6.29 -3.20
C LYS A 107 34.83 6.86 -4.48
N MET A 108 34.77 6.09 -5.57
CA MET A 108 34.14 6.53 -6.81
C MET A 108 32.61 6.46 -6.68
N ASP A 109 31.96 7.63 -6.61
CA ASP A 109 30.51 7.73 -6.39
C ASP A 109 29.68 6.92 -7.39
N ARG A 110 30.10 6.86 -8.65
CA ARG A 110 29.44 6.08 -9.70
C ARG A 110 29.41 4.58 -9.38
N ILE A 111 30.51 4.01 -8.91
CA ILE A 111 30.62 2.57 -8.62
C ILE A 111 29.87 2.25 -7.33
N ARG A 112 30.02 3.11 -6.30
CA ARG A 112 29.27 2.98 -5.04
C ARG A 112 27.76 3.02 -5.27
N ALA A 113 27.28 3.88 -6.17
CA ALA A 113 25.88 3.95 -6.55
C ALA A 113 25.35 2.62 -7.10
N TYR A 114 26.13 1.90 -7.91
CA TYR A 114 25.72 0.59 -8.41
C TYR A 114 25.75 -0.49 -7.33
N LEU A 115 26.80 -0.52 -6.51
CA LEU A 115 26.96 -1.54 -5.46
C LEU A 115 25.97 -1.38 -4.31
N GLN A 116 25.71 -0.15 -3.86
CA GLN A 116 25.03 0.14 -2.60
C GLN A 116 23.86 1.14 -2.70
N GLY A 117 23.63 1.71 -3.89
CA GLY A 117 22.62 2.74 -4.14
C GLY A 117 23.05 4.17 -3.75
N THR A 118 22.29 5.16 -4.20
CA THR A 118 22.50 6.61 -3.99
C THR A 118 21.78 7.18 -2.76
N SER A 119 21.20 6.32 -1.92
CA SER A 119 20.33 6.60 -0.75
C SER A 119 18.84 6.59 -1.08
N CYS A 120 18.02 6.28 -0.08
CA CYS A 120 16.56 6.23 -0.14
C CYS A 120 15.96 7.21 0.88
N VAL A 121 14.64 7.37 0.89
CA VAL A 121 13.95 8.08 1.99
C VAL A 121 14.15 7.27 3.28
N ALA A 122 15.20 7.58 4.03
CA ALA A 122 15.65 6.81 5.19
C ALA A 122 14.74 6.99 6.42
N GLY A 123 14.08 8.13 6.49
CA GLY A 123 13.26 8.52 7.64
C GLY A 123 12.70 9.91 7.46
N LEU A 124 12.33 10.51 8.59
CA LEU A 124 11.69 11.82 8.64
C LEU A 124 12.46 12.75 9.55
N ILE A 125 12.37 14.04 9.26
CA ILE A 125 12.87 15.08 10.14
C ILE A 125 11.77 16.10 10.41
N LEU A 126 11.46 16.31 11.68
CA LEU A 126 10.47 17.28 12.10
C LEU A 126 11.08 18.68 12.17
N GLN A 127 10.46 19.65 11.53
CA GLN A 127 10.87 21.06 11.57
C GLN A 127 9.84 21.90 12.34
N PRO A 128 10.27 22.82 13.23
CA PRO A 128 11.64 23.31 13.40
C PRO A 128 12.50 22.54 14.42
N SER A 129 11.97 21.49 15.07
CA SER A 129 12.69 20.78 16.15
C SER A 129 13.94 20.03 15.71
N ASN A 130 14.11 19.79 14.41
CA ASN A 130 15.11 18.91 13.80
C ASN A 130 15.15 17.51 14.41
N GLN A 131 14.02 17.04 14.95
CA GLN A 131 13.91 15.70 15.50
C GLN A 131 13.86 14.69 14.35
N LYS A 132 14.85 13.78 14.30
CA LYS A 132 14.89 12.64 13.38
C LYS A 132 13.94 11.55 13.88
N LEU A 133 13.21 10.91 12.97
CA LEU A 133 12.31 9.79 13.27
C LEU A 133 12.47 8.70 12.22
N SER A 134 12.41 7.44 12.65
CA SER A 134 12.19 6.32 11.73
C SER A 134 10.77 6.36 11.14
N ILE A 135 10.57 5.71 9.99
CA ILE A 135 9.24 5.64 9.35
C ILE A 135 8.21 4.98 10.28
N ASN A 136 8.62 3.92 11.00
CA ASN A 136 7.75 3.22 11.94
C ASN A 136 7.38 4.07 13.17
N GLU A 137 8.32 4.85 13.72
CA GLU A 137 8.02 5.79 14.80
C GLU A 137 7.07 6.89 14.32
N ALA A 138 7.31 7.46 13.14
CA ALA A 138 6.41 8.46 12.56
C ALA A 138 5.00 7.89 12.32
N GLN A 139 4.88 6.63 11.91
CA GLN A 139 3.60 5.93 11.82
C GLN A 139 2.92 5.78 13.19
N LYS A 140 3.66 5.30 14.21
CA LYS A 140 3.12 5.13 15.58
C LYS A 140 2.68 6.45 16.21
N MET A 141 3.37 7.54 15.88
CA MET A 141 3.04 8.90 16.30
C MET A 141 1.90 9.54 15.47
N GLY A 142 1.39 8.86 14.44
CA GLY A 142 0.33 9.36 13.57
C GLY A 142 0.74 10.49 12.64
N ILE A 143 2.04 10.72 12.48
CA ILE A 143 2.62 11.70 11.54
C ILE A 143 2.49 11.17 10.11
N LEU A 144 2.75 9.87 9.93
CA LEU A 144 2.50 9.15 8.69
C LEU A 144 1.25 8.27 8.79
N THR A 145 0.47 8.23 7.70
CA THR A 145 -0.58 7.22 7.57
C THR A 145 0.04 5.82 7.42
N PRO A 146 -0.64 4.74 7.82
CA PRO A 146 -0.14 3.38 7.61
C PRO A 146 0.17 3.05 6.16
N GLY A 147 -0.60 3.57 5.20
CA GLY A 147 -0.37 3.37 3.77
C GLY A 147 0.91 4.05 3.30
N THR A 148 1.08 5.35 3.61
CA THR A 148 2.29 6.08 3.23
C THR A 148 3.55 5.48 3.86
N ALA A 149 3.47 5.10 5.15
CA ALA A 149 4.58 4.45 5.84
C ALA A 149 4.96 3.11 5.19
N LEU A 150 3.96 2.30 4.82
CA LEU A 150 4.20 1.04 4.12
C LEU A 150 4.88 1.27 2.76
N CYS A 151 4.39 2.19 1.94
CA CYS A 151 4.99 2.47 0.62
C CYS A 151 6.48 2.90 0.74
N LEU A 152 6.81 3.75 1.71
CA LEU A 152 8.20 4.17 1.95
C LEU A 152 9.08 3.01 2.43
N LEU A 153 8.57 2.16 3.32
CA LEU A 153 9.29 0.96 3.78
C LEU A 153 9.46 -0.08 2.67
N GLU A 154 8.47 -0.26 1.80
CA GLU A 154 8.57 -1.13 0.63
C GLU A 154 9.62 -0.62 -0.36
N ALA A 155 9.71 0.69 -0.57
CA ALA A 155 10.78 1.29 -1.37
C ALA A 155 12.16 1.05 -0.74
N GLN A 156 12.32 1.23 0.58
CA GLN A 156 13.56 0.87 1.28
C GLN A 156 13.94 -0.60 1.07
N ALA A 157 12.98 -1.52 1.28
CA ALA A 157 13.21 -2.96 1.10
C ALA A 157 13.58 -3.32 -0.35
N ALA A 158 12.94 -2.70 -1.34
CA ALA A 158 13.16 -2.97 -2.76
C ALA A 158 14.43 -2.32 -3.33
N THR A 159 15.01 -1.35 -2.63
CA THR A 159 16.25 -0.64 -3.02
C THR A 159 17.48 -1.14 -2.25
N GLY A 160 17.29 -2.07 -1.32
CA GLY A 160 18.39 -2.74 -0.62
C GLY A 160 18.05 -3.08 0.80
N PHE A 161 17.75 -2.10 1.65
CA PHE A 161 17.71 -2.30 3.10
C PHE A 161 16.65 -1.45 3.76
N ILE A 162 16.08 -1.96 4.84
CA ILE A 162 15.35 -1.13 5.79
C ILE A 162 16.36 -0.30 6.57
N VAL A 163 16.15 1.02 6.62
CA VAL A 163 17.09 1.95 7.25
C VAL A 163 16.57 2.39 8.61
N ASP A 164 17.42 2.27 9.63
CA ASP A 164 17.24 2.95 10.90
C ASP A 164 18.02 4.28 10.87
N PRO A 165 17.35 5.44 10.69
CA PRO A 165 18.02 6.72 10.59
C PRO A 165 18.61 7.21 11.94
N LEU A 166 18.22 6.61 13.06
CA LEU A 166 18.73 6.98 14.39
C LEU A 166 20.05 6.29 14.70
N LYS A 167 20.17 5.01 14.30
CA LYS A 167 21.39 4.21 14.48
C LYS A 167 22.31 4.20 13.26
N ASN A 168 21.87 4.79 12.15
CA ASN A 168 22.53 4.72 10.84
C ASN A 168 22.81 3.26 10.42
N GLN A 169 21.82 2.39 10.60
CA GLN A 169 21.91 0.97 10.27
C GLN A 169 21.10 0.65 9.03
N LYS A 170 21.66 -0.23 8.19
CA LYS A 170 20.99 -0.86 7.05
C LYS A 170 20.74 -2.31 7.41
N LEU A 171 19.47 -2.72 7.42
CA LEU A 171 19.03 -4.03 7.90
C LEU A 171 18.24 -4.75 6.81
N THR A 172 18.37 -6.07 6.75
CA THR A 172 17.39 -6.92 6.04
C THR A 172 16.02 -6.82 6.70
N VAL A 173 14.95 -7.23 6.01
CA VAL A 173 13.59 -7.18 6.59
C VAL A 173 13.49 -8.04 7.86
N GLU A 174 14.17 -9.19 7.89
CA GLU A 174 14.19 -10.07 9.06
C GLU A 174 14.93 -9.43 10.25
N GLU A 175 16.10 -8.84 10.01
CA GLU A 175 16.86 -8.11 11.05
C GLU A 175 16.09 -6.90 11.55
N ALA A 176 15.44 -6.15 10.66
CA ALA A 176 14.63 -4.99 11.00
C ALA A 176 13.45 -5.37 11.91
N LEU A 177 12.86 -6.56 11.75
CA LEU A 177 11.83 -7.07 12.66
C LEU A 177 12.43 -7.42 14.03
N ARG A 178 13.58 -8.09 14.05
CA ARG A 178 14.30 -8.49 15.26
C ARG A 178 14.72 -7.28 16.11
N GLU A 179 15.23 -6.25 15.45
CA GLU A 179 15.64 -4.96 16.03
C GLU A 179 14.47 -4.00 16.27
N LYS A 180 13.23 -4.41 15.95
CA LYS A 180 11.98 -3.64 16.12
C LYS A 180 11.93 -2.32 15.35
N VAL A 181 12.76 -2.19 14.31
CA VAL A 181 12.72 -1.04 13.38
C VAL A 181 11.41 -1.08 12.58
N ILE A 182 10.90 -2.26 12.25
CA ILE A 182 9.57 -2.48 11.66
C ILE A 182 8.64 -3.24 12.61
N GLY A 183 7.33 -3.16 12.36
CA GLY A 183 6.33 -3.94 13.11
C GLY A 183 5.96 -5.26 12.41
N PRO A 184 5.50 -6.28 13.16
CA PRO A 184 5.13 -7.59 12.59
C PRO A 184 4.01 -7.51 11.55
N GLN A 185 3.14 -6.51 11.63
CA GLN A 185 2.01 -6.31 10.73
C GLN A 185 2.40 -5.99 9.28
N VAL A 186 3.62 -5.49 9.05
CA VAL A 186 4.12 -5.18 7.69
C VAL A 186 5.14 -6.22 7.18
N TYR A 187 5.55 -7.18 8.03
CA TYR A 187 6.65 -8.10 7.74
C TYR A 187 6.48 -8.85 6.42
N GLU A 188 5.34 -9.53 6.20
CA GLU A 188 5.08 -10.30 4.96
C GLU A 188 5.11 -9.42 3.71
N LYS A 189 4.58 -8.20 3.80
CA LYS A 189 4.57 -7.25 2.67
C LYS A 189 5.98 -6.78 2.34
N LEU A 190 6.76 -6.45 3.36
CA LEU A 190 8.15 -6.02 3.18
C LEU A 190 9.03 -7.17 2.69
N LEU A 191 8.80 -8.40 3.14
CA LEU A 191 9.49 -9.59 2.63
C LEU A 191 9.19 -9.80 1.14
N SER A 192 7.96 -9.54 0.69
CA SER A 192 7.60 -9.55 -0.72
C SER A 192 8.30 -8.44 -1.52
N ALA A 193 8.48 -7.25 -0.93
CA ALA A 193 9.22 -6.15 -1.57
C ALA A 193 10.74 -6.41 -1.60
N GLU A 194 11.33 -7.01 -0.57
CA GLU A 194 12.76 -7.38 -0.50
C GLU A 194 13.16 -8.40 -1.58
N ARG A 195 12.20 -9.17 -2.11
CA ARG A 195 12.42 -10.05 -3.27
C ARG A 195 12.78 -9.28 -4.54
N ALA A 196 12.50 -7.98 -4.63
CA ALA A 196 13.00 -7.13 -5.70
C ALA A 196 14.54 -7.01 -5.71
N VAL A 197 15.18 -7.27 -4.56
CA VAL A 197 16.65 -7.32 -4.41
C VAL A 197 17.16 -8.75 -4.46
N THR A 198 16.49 -9.68 -3.76
CA THR A 198 16.97 -11.06 -3.56
C THR A 198 16.51 -12.07 -4.62
N GLY A 199 15.60 -11.63 -5.50
CA GLY A 199 14.99 -12.41 -6.58
C GLY A 199 13.65 -13.04 -6.22
N TYR A 200 12.69 -12.95 -7.13
CA TYR A 200 11.44 -13.70 -7.05
C TYR A 200 11.67 -15.13 -7.50
N LYS A 201 11.13 -16.11 -6.78
CA LYS A 201 11.22 -17.52 -7.19
C LYS A 201 10.13 -17.81 -8.22
N ASP A 202 10.53 -18.13 -9.44
CA ASP A 202 9.61 -18.58 -10.48
C ASP A 202 9.00 -19.94 -10.09
N PRO A 203 7.66 -20.06 -9.94
CA PRO A 203 7.01 -21.31 -9.56
C PRO A 203 7.23 -22.45 -10.57
N TYR A 204 7.49 -22.14 -11.84
CA TYR A 204 7.63 -23.14 -12.90
C TYR A 204 9.06 -23.67 -13.04
N THR A 205 10.05 -22.78 -12.94
CA THR A 205 11.47 -23.13 -13.14
C THR A 205 12.25 -23.26 -11.84
N GLY A 206 11.72 -22.72 -10.73
CA GLY A 206 12.42 -22.61 -9.45
C GLY A 206 13.56 -21.59 -9.44
N GLN A 207 13.86 -20.95 -10.58
CA GLN A 207 14.94 -19.97 -10.70
C GLN A 207 14.55 -18.62 -10.09
N LYS A 208 15.55 -17.87 -9.67
CA LYS A 208 15.38 -16.49 -9.24
C LYS A 208 15.27 -15.60 -10.47
N ILE A 209 14.21 -14.81 -10.54
CA ILE A 209 13.93 -13.84 -11.61
C ILE A 209 13.86 -12.43 -11.04
N SER A 210 14.09 -11.43 -11.90
CA SER A 210 14.06 -10.02 -11.49
C SER A 210 12.63 -9.54 -11.20
N LEU A 211 12.52 -8.38 -10.54
CA LEU A 211 11.24 -7.71 -10.29
C LEU A 211 10.42 -7.52 -11.59
N PHE A 212 11.07 -7.06 -12.65
CA PHE A 212 10.44 -6.83 -13.94
C PHE A 212 9.96 -8.13 -14.60
N GLN A 213 10.76 -9.21 -14.52
CA GLN A 213 10.37 -10.51 -15.05
C GLN A 213 9.22 -11.11 -14.24
N ALA A 214 9.22 -10.94 -12.92
CA ALA A 214 8.13 -11.34 -12.05
C ALA A 214 6.84 -10.60 -12.41
N MET A 215 6.94 -9.30 -12.73
CA MET A 215 5.82 -8.48 -13.18
C MET A 215 5.30 -8.93 -14.55
N LYS A 216 6.16 -9.24 -15.52
CA LYS A 216 5.75 -9.81 -16.82
C LYS A 216 5.11 -11.20 -16.74
N LYS A 217 5.34 -11.91 -15.64
CA LYS A 217 4.76 -13.23 -15.34
C LYS A 217 3.59 -13.17 -14.35
N ASP A 218 3.07 -11.97 -14.07
CA ASP A 218 1.96 -11.71 -13.15
C ASP A 218 2.16 -12.28 -11.72
N LEU A 219 3.42 -12.48 -11.30
CA LEU A 219 3.75 -12.89 -9.93
C LEU A 219 3.68 -11.72 -8.94
N ILE A 220 3.66 -10.49 -9.46
CA ILE A 220 3.49 -9.25 -8.72
C ILE A 220 2.54 -8.34 -9.50
N VAL A 221 1.65 -7.67 -8.77
CA VAL A 221 0.70 -6.70 -9.35
C VAL A 221 1.47 -5.59 -10.07
N LYS A 222 1.07 -5.28 -11.30
CA LYS A 222 1.79 -4.35 -12.19
C LYS A 222 2.05 -2.99 -11.55
N GLN A 223 1.05 -2.32 -10.98
CA GLN A 223 1.22 -1.02 -10.30
C GLN A 223 2.22 -1.09 -9.14
N HIS A 224 2.17 -2.17 -8.35
CA HIS A 224 3.12 -2.38 -7.27
C HIS A 224 4.55 -2.58 -7.81
N GLY A 225 4.71 -3.38 -8.88
CA GLY A 225 6.00 -3.58 -9.55
C GLY A 225 6.58 -2.29 -10.14
N ILE A 226 5.75 -1.48 -10.81
CA ILE A 226 6.13 -0.17 -11.37
C ILE A 226 6.70 0.74 -10.28
N ARG A 227 6.01 0.86 -9.15
CA ARG A 227 6.46 1.69 -8.01
C ARG A 227 7.82 1.23 -7.46
N LEU A 228 8.05 -0.07 -7.38
CA LEU A 228 9.33 -0.60 -6.90
C LEU A 228 10.46 -0.41 -7.93
N LEU A 229 10.18 -0.57 -9.23
CA LEU A 229 11.13 -0.31 -10.32
C LEU A 229 11.54 1.17 -10.35
N GLU A 230 10.57 2.06 -10.19
CA GLU A 230 10.80 3.50 -10.09
C GLU A 230 11.74 3.84 -8.93
N ALA A 231 11.52 3.24 -7.75
CA ALA A 231 12.40 3.42 -6.61
C ALA A 231 13.83 2.89 -6.87
N GLN A 232 13.99 1.75 -7.55
CA GLN A 232 15.29 1.20 -7.93
C GLN A 232 16.05 2.14 -8.89
N ILE A 233 15.38 2.61 -9.95
CA ILE A 233 15.97 3.54 -10.93
C ILE A 233 16.44 4.82 -10.25
N ALA A 234 15.59 5.39 -9.38
CA ALA A 234 15.90 6.60 -8.63
C ALA A 234 17.09 6.45 -7.66
N THR A 235 17.39 5.22 -7.23
CA THR A 235 18.39 4.93 -6.20
C THR A 235 19.64 4.23 -6.72
N GLY A 236 19.81 4.06 -8.03
CA GLY A 236 21.07 3.53 -8.60
C GLY A 236 20.90 2.75 -9.90
N GLY A 237 19.69 2.34 -10.26
CA GLY A 237 19.40 1.56 -11.47
C GLY A 237 18.60 0.30 -11.17
N ILE A 238 18.41 -0.55 -12.17
CA ILE A 238 17.64 -1.81 -12.00
C ILE A 238 18.48 -2.84 -11.27
N ILE A 239 17.92 -3.57 -10.30
CA ILE A 239 18.71 -4.52 -9.51
C ILE A 239 18.83 -5.88 -10.20
N ASP A 240 20.05 -6.41 -10.29
CA ASP A 240 20.32 -7.82 -10.64
C ASP A 240 20.06 -8.70 -9.39
N PRO A 241 19.05 -9.58 -9.38
CA PRO A 241 18.73 -10.41 -8.21
C PRO A 241 19.75 -11.53 -7.95
N LEU A 242 20.65 -11.82 -8.89
CA LEU A 242 21.67 -12.86 -8.75
C LEU A 242 22.95 -12.30 -8.14
N LYS A 243 23.34 -11.09 -8.55
CA LYS A 243 24.53 -10.38 -8.05
C LYS A 243 24.20 -9.38 -6.93
N CYS A 244 22.92 -9.12 -6.69
CA CYS A 244 22.40 -8.21 -5.66
C CYS A 244 23.06 -6.82 -5.72
N LEU A 245 23.07 -6.21 -6.91
CA LEU A 245 23.56 -4.85 -7.15
C LEU A 245 22.73 -4.15 -8.24
N HIS A 246 22.83 -2.83 -8.35
CA HIS A 246 22.15 -2.06 -9.39
C HIS A 246 22.95 -2.11 -10.70
N LEU A 247 22.24 -2.23 -11.81
CA LEU A 247 22.81 -2.31 -13.15
C LEU A 247 22.70 -0.98 -13.90
N PRO A 248 23.67 -0.67 -14.78
CA PRO A 248 23.46 0.29 -15.85
C PRO A 248 22.24 -0.10 -16.71
N LEU A 249 21.52 0.89 -17.20
CA LEU A 249 20.26 0.70 -17.94
C LEU A 249 20.42 -0.23 -19.17
N GLU A 250 21.48 -0.01 -19.96
CA GLU A 250 21.79 -0.83 -21.14
C GLU A 250 22.05 -2.30 -20.80
N VAL A 251 22.69 -2.55 -19.67
CA VAL A 251 22.97 -3.91 -19.18
C VAL A 251 21.67 -4.57 -18.71
N ALA A 252 20.79 -3.81 -18.04
CA ALA A 252 19.47 -4.27 -17.63
C ALA A 252 18.59 -4.67 -18.83
N TYR A 253 18.65 -3.91 -19.94
CA TYR A 253 17.97 -4.27 -21.18
C TYR A 253 18.49 -5.56 -21.78
N ARG A 254 19.81 -5.72 -21.91
CA ARG A 254 20.40 -6.95 -22.48
C ARG A 254 20.09 -8.20 -21.65
N LYS A 255 20.00 -8.07 -20.33
CA LYS A 255 19.60 -9.15 -19.43
C LYS A 255 18.08 -9.40 -19.38
N GLY A 256 17.28 -8.55 -20.02
CA GLY A 256 15.82 -8.62 -19.97
C GLY A 256 15.25 -8.35 -18.57
N TYR A 257 15.98 -7.58 -17.75
CA TYR A 257 15.52 -7.12 -16.44
C TYR A 257 14.76 -5.81 -16.51
N PHE A 258 14.72 -5.18 -17.69
CA PHE A 258 13.95 -3.98 -17.98
C PHE A 258 13.75 -3.85 -19.49
N ASP A 259 12.86 -2.98 -19.95
CA ASP A 259 12.69 -2.69 -21.38
C ASP A 259 12.48 -1.19 -21.67
N ALA A 260 12.70 -0.83 -22.94
CA ALA A 260 12.62 0.56 -23.39
C ALA A 260 11.19 1.12 -23.32
N GLU A 261 10.17 0.26 -23.49
CA GLU A 261 8.76 0.65 -23.38
C GLU A 261 8.45 1.15 -21.97
N LEU A 262 8.78 0.36 -20.95
CA LEU A 262 8.54 0.75 -19.57
C LEU A 262 9.43 1.92 -19.14
N ASN A 263 10.65 2.03 -19.68
CA ASN A 263 11.49 3.19 -19.44
C ASN A 263 10.83 4.49 -19.93
N GLN A 264 10.19 4.48 -21.11
CA GLN A 264 9.45 5.64 -21.61
C GLN A 264 8.29 5.99 -20.68
N ILE A 265 7.53 4.99 -20.22
CA ILE A 265 6.42 5.19 -19.28
C ILE A 265 6.93 5.82 -17.97
N LEU A 266 8.00 5.30 -17.37
CA LEU A 266 8.55 5.81 -16.11
C LEU A 266 9.22 7.19 -16.25
N THR A 267 9.62 7.59 -17.46
CA THR A 267 10.21 8.91 -17.71
C THR A 267 9.14 9.99 -17.93
N ASP A 268 7.92 9.60 -18.34
CA ASP A 268 6.80 10.52 -18.51
C ASP A 268 6.00 10.63 -17.19
N PRO A 269 5.99 11.80 -16.51
CA PRO A 269 5.30 12.01 -15.24
C PRO A 269 3.78 12.12 -15.42
N THR A 270 3.15 11.02 -15.87
CA THR A 270 1.70 10.81 -15.88
C THR A 270 1.19 10.43 -14.48
N ASP A 271 -0.12 10.41 -14.26
CA ASP A 271 -0.69 10.06 -12.94
C ASP A 271 -0.38 8.60 -12.55
N ASP A 272 -0.22 7.72 -13.55
CA ASP A 272 0.03 6.29 -13.37
C ASP A 272 1.43 5.96 -12.80
N THR A 273 2.38 6.90 -12.85
CA THR A 273 3.74 6.72 -12.30
C THR A 273 3.91 7.32 -10.91
N LYS A 274 2.92 8.07 -10.39
CA LYS A 274 2.99 8.77 -9.10
C LYS A 274 2.58 7.88 -7.93
N GLY A 275 3.41 6.86 -7.65
CA GLY A 275 3.13 5.83 -6.65
C GLY A 275 3.34 6.24 -5.18
N PHE A 276 3.87 7.44 -4.92
CA PHE A 276 4.21 7.93 -3.57
C PHE A 276 3.39 9.16 -3.18
N PHE A 277 3.15 9.34 -1.89
CA PHE A 277 2.32 10.44 -1.38
C PHE A 277 3.12 11.32 -0.43
N ASP A 278 3.19 12.62 -0.70
CA ASP A 278 3.85 13.57 0.21
C ASP A 278 2.90 14.02 1.32
N PRO A 279 3.17 13.66 2.59
CA PRO A 279 2.33 14.06 3.72
C PRO A 279 2.25 15.58 3.92
N LYS A 280 3.24 16.35 3.46
CA LYS A 280 3.31 17.80 3.65
C LYS A 280 2.41 18.56 2.68
N THR A 281 2.45 18.18 1.40
CA THR A 281 1.70 18.86 0.32
C THR A 281 0.40 18.14 -0.04
N GLN A 282 0.23 16.89 0.38
CA GLN A 282 -0.88 16.00 0.02
C GLN A 282 -0.96 15.69 -1.48
N GLU A 283 0.19 15.71 -2.16
CA GLU A 283 0.32 15.40 -3.59
C GLU A 283 0.83 13.98 -3.81
N ASN A 284 0.37 13.34 -4.90
CA ASN A 284 1.00 12.14 -5.43
C ASN A 284 2.25 12.54 -6.21
N LEU A 285 3.35 11.82 -5.98
CA LEU A 285 4.67 12.08 -6.51
C LEU A 285 5.30 10.78 -7.04
N THR A 286 6.20 10.98 -7.99
CA THR A 286 7.24 10.01 -8.30
C THR A 286 8.21 9.87 -7.12
N TYR A 287 8.93 8.75 -7.03
CA TYR A 287 9.96 8.56 -6.01
C TYR A 287 11.12 9.55 -6.19
N MET A 288 11.47 9.91 -7.43
CA MET A 288 12.49 10.93 -7.71
C MET A 288 12.08 12.30 -7.19
N GLU A 289 10.82 12.71 -7.40
CA GLU A 289 10.29 13.94 -6.81
C GLU A 289 10.31 13.88 -5.28
N MET A 290 9.98 12.73 -4.69
CA MET A 290 10.04 12.53 -3.23
C MET A 290 11.47 12.71 -2.69
N LEU A 291 12.46 12.10 -3.33
CA LEU A 291 13.88 12.25 -2.97
C LEU A 291 14.33 13.71 -3.09
N SER A 292 13.87 14.44 -4.11
CA SER A 292 14.19 15.87 -4.29
C SER A 292 13.66 16.76 -3.16
N ARG A 293 12.59 16.33 -2.48
CA ARG A 293 12.00 17.03 -1.32
C ARG A 293 12.69 16.68 0.01
N CYS A 294 13.52 15.64 0.04
CA CYS A 294 14.25 15.24 1.24
C CYS A 294 15.43 16.17 1.53
N VAL A 295 15.78 16.29 2.81
CA VAL A 295 16.99 16.96 3.25
C VAL A 295 18.05 15.94 3.64
N LYS A 296 19.29 16.20 3.25
CA LYS A 296 20.41 15.33 3.63
C LYS A 296 20.84 15.62 5.05
N ASP A 297 20.82 14.61 5.89
CA ASP A 297 21.33 14.69 7.26
C ASP A 297 22.84 14.92 7.25
N LYS A 298 23.32 15.88 8.04
CA LYS A 298 24.73 16.29 8.03
C LYS A 298 25.65 15.23 8.65
N ASP A 299 25.13 14.48 9.63
CA ASP A 299 25.92 13.51 10.39
C ASP A 299 26.03 12.17 9.65
N THR A 300 24.89 11.69 9.13
CA THR A 300 24.79 10.35 8.53
C THR A 300 24.82 10.36 7.00
N GLY A 301 24.52 11.49 6.37
CA GLY A 301 24.34 11.58 4.92
C GLY A 301 23.04 10.96 4.40
N LEU A 302 22.15 10.48 5.28
CA LEU A 302 20.85 9.90 4.93
C LEU A 302 19.85 10.98 4.46
N LEU A 303 18.94 10.60 3.57
CA LEU A 303 17.88 11.51 3.11
C LEU A 303 16.66 11.38 4.04
N LEU A 304 16.28 12.49 4.68
CA LEU A 304 15.15 12.56 5.59
C LEU A 304 14.06 13.45 5.00
N LEU A 305 12.82 12.96 4.99
CA LEU A 305 11.68 13.74 4.51
C LEU A 305 11.30 14.81 5.55
N PRO A 306 11.37 16.12 5.21
CA PRO A 306 11.06 17.18 6.15
C PRO A 306 9.55 17.35 6.32
N LEU A 307 9.06 17.21 7.56
CA LEU A 307 7.67 17.49 7.92
C LEU A 307 7.60 18.56 9.00
N ASN A 308 6.52 19.34 9.01
CA ASN A 308 6.33 20.31 10.08
C ASN A 308 5.98 19.54 11.37
N GLY A 309 6.79 19.76 12.41
CA GLY A 309 6.73 19.15 13.72
C GLY A 309 5.52 19.61 14.51
N THR A 310 4.34 19.20 14.06
CA THR A 310 3.23 18.96 14.95
C THR A 310 3.08 17.45 15.01
N PRO A 311 3.45 16.80 16.14
CA PRO A 311 2.84 15.54 16.47
C PRO A 311 1.34 15.77 16.35
N LYS A 312 0.64 14.98 15.54
CA LYS A 312 -0.75 14.69 15.87
C LYS A 312 -0.71 13.87 17.16
N THR A 313 -0.39 14.51 18.28
CA THR A 313 -0.77 14.05 19.60
C THR A 313 -2.28 14.09 19.67
N SER A 314 -2.93 13.13 19.02
CA SER A 314 -3.84 12.29 19.76
C SER A 314 -2.96 11.19 20.38
N ALA A 315 -2.23 11.46 21.47
CA ALA A 315 -2.84 11.21 22.78
C ALA A 315 -4.30 10.80 22.62
N LYS A 316 -4.49 9.49 22.43
CA LYS A 316 -5.71 8.76 22.72
C LYS A 316 -6.06 8.99 24.19
N THR A 317 -6.50 10.19 24.52
CA THR A 317 -7.76 10.32 25.23
C THR A 317 -8.79 10.51 24.14
N ASP A 318 -9.98 9.93 24.32
CA ASP A 318 -11.17 10.33 23.58
C ASP A 318 -11.29 11.87 23.65
N LYS A 319 -10.72 12.57 22.68
CA LYS A 319 -11.08 13.95 22.37
C LYS A 319 -12.14 13.86 21.29
N THR A 320 -13.35 13.62 21.75
CA THR A 320 -14.56 14.15 21.13
C THR A 320 -14.26 15.61 20.84
N TYR A 321 -14.08 15.98 19.58
CA TYR A 321 -14.07 17.39 19.21
C TYR A 321 -15.33 18.02 19.79
N THR A 322 -15.20 19.10 20.54
CA THR A 322 -16.40 19.78 21.00
C THR A 322 -17.05 20.46 19.80
N GLU A 323 -18.39 20.51 19.81
CA GLU A 323 -19.19 21.07 18.72
C GLU A 323 -18.75 22.47 18.31
N ALA A 324 -18.20 23.25 19.25
CA ALA A 324 -17.64 24.58 19.02
C ALA A 324 -16.33 24.58 18.22
N GLU A 325 -15.44 23.60 18.42
CA GLU A 325 -14.14 23.52 17.74
C GLU A 325 -14.31 23.04 16.28
N ILE A 326 -15.22 22.08 16.04
CA ILE A 326 -15.60 21.69 14.67
C ILE A 326 -16.18 22.90 13.93
N ARG A 327 -17.06 23.66 14.59
CA ARG A 327 -17.68 24.87 14.04
C ARG A 327 -16.65 25.95 13.72
N GLN A 328 -15.65 26.14 14.59
CA GLN A 328 -14.62 27.15 14.41
C GLN A 328 -13.62 26.80 13.30
N GLU A 329 -13.29 25.52 13.13
CA GLU A 329 -12.45 25.04 12.02
C GLU A 329 -13.23 25.06 10.68
N PHE A 330 -14.53 24.72 10.71
CA PHE A 330 -15.44 24.87 9.57
C PHE A 330 -15.59 26.34 9.16
N GLU A 331 -15.85 27.25 10.11
CA GLU A 331 -16.00 28.69 9.87
C GLU A 331 -14.71 29.31 9.30
N LYS A 332 -13.53 28.97 9.85
CA LYS A 332 -12.23 29.44 9.33
C LYS A 332 -11.96 29.01 7.88
N THR A 333 -12.45 27.84 7.49
CA THR A 333 -12.28 27.31 6.14
C THR A 333 -13.32 27.92 5.17
N PHE A 334 -14.54 28.20 5.66
CA PHE A 334 -15.66 28.72 4.87
C PHE A 334 -15.61 30.22 4.56
N TYR A 335 -14.96 31.07 5.39
CA TYR A 335 -14.85 32.50 5.07
C TYR A 335 -13.91 32.84 3.90
N LYS A 336 -13.11 31.88 3.41
CA LYS A 336 -12.22 32.09 2.24
C LYS A 336 -12.87 31.82 0.89
N THR A 337 -14.03 31.17 0.84
CA THR A 337 -14.76 30.87 -0.40
C THR A 337 -16.21 31.27 -0.22
N GLY A 338 -16.53 32.48 -0.68
CA GLY A 338 -17.86 33.06 -0.51
C GLY A 338 -18.98 32.16 -1.04
N ALA A 339 -20.01 32.04 -0.21
CA ALA A 339 -21.39 31.63 -0.49
C ALA A 339 -21.62 30.21 -1.05
N LEU A 340 -21.89 29.27 -0.15
CA LEU A 340 -22.83 28.17 -0.39
C LEU A 340 -23.93 28.23 0.69
N LYS A 341 -25.18 27.99 0.28
CA LYS A 341 -26.36 28.11 1.15
C LYS A 341 -26.46 26.89 2.08
N LEU A 342 -27.14 27.07 3.22
CA LEU A 342 -27.30 26.02 4.24
C LEU A 342 -27.98 24.76 3.66
N GLU A 343 -28.83 24.92 2.65
CA GLU A 343 -29.45 23.82 1.91
C GLU A 343 -28.43 22.95 1.17
N GLU A 344 -27.38 23.53 0.58
CA GLU A 344 -26.33 22.81 -0.16
C GLU A 344 -25.40 22.03 0.79
N ILE A 345 -25.14 22.58 1.99
CA ILE A 345 -24.36 21.90 3.03
C ILE A 345 -25.12 20.69 3.58
N ILE A 346 -26.43 20.82 3.78
CA ILE A 346 -27.28 19.70 4.16
C ILE A 346 -27.28 18.66 3.05
N GLU A 347 -27.42 19.04 1.78
CA GLU A 347 -27.40 18.10 0.65
C GLU A 347 -26.08 17.30 0.56
N ILE A 348 -24.94 17.97 0.74
CA ILE A 348 -23.61 17.34 0.80
C ILE A 348 -23.52 16.39 2.01
N LEU A 349 -23.90 16.83 3.20
CA LEU A 349 -23.84 16.01 4.41
C LEU A 349 -24.84 14.84 4.38
N THR A 350 -25.99 14.99 3.72
CA THR A 350 -26.97 13.89 3.57
C THR A 350 -26.39 12.78 2.70
N LYS A 351 -25.60 13.11 1.67
CA LYS A 351 -24.87 12.13 0.84
C LYS A 351 -23.90 11.25 1.65
N TYR A 352 -23.31 11.79 2.72
CA TYR A 352 -22.33 11.09 3.55
C TYR A 352 -22.90 10.47 4.83
N LEU A 353 -23.97 11.04 5.40
CA LEU A 353 -24.53 10.64 6.70
C LEU A 353 -25.83 9.82 6.60
N GLY A 354 -26.50 9.72 5.44
CA GLY A 354 -27.68 8.85 5.35
C GLY A 354 -28.68 9.04 4.20
N ALA A 355 -28.29 9.47 2.98
CA ALA A 355 -29.17 9.49 1.82
C ALA A 355 -29.04 8.22 0.96
N THR A 356 -30.10 7.41 1.02
CA THR A 356 -30.36 6.18 0.26
C THR A 356 -31.04 6.53 -1.07
N ASN A 357 -30.26 6.77 -2.13
CA ASN A 357 -30.78 6.82 -3.51
C ASN A 357 -30.92 5.41 -4.11
N CYS A 358 -31.30 4.41 -3.29
CA CYS A 358 -31.60 3.08 -3.82
C CYS A 358 -32.98 3.08 -4.49
N ILE A 359 -33.19 2.15 -5.43
CA ILE A 359 -34.48 1.97 -6.09
C ILE A 359 -35.50 1.52 -5.03
N ALA A 360 -36.36 2.45 -4.58
CA ALA A 360 -37.24 2.24 -3.43
C ALA A 360 -38.47 1.37 -3.73
N GLY A 361 -38.95 1.39 -4.97
CA GLY A 361 -40.23 0.78 -5.34
C GLY A 361 -40.56 0.96 -6.80
N VAL A 362 -41.80 0.64 -7.16
CA VAL A 362 -42.33 0.78 -8.52
C VAL A 362 -43.44 1.82 -8.50
N ARG A 363 -43.46 2.69 -9.51
CA ARG A 363 -44.56 3.63 -9.76
C ARG A 363 -45.22 3.27 -11.08
N LEU A 364 -46.54 3.06 -11.05
CA LEU A 364 -47.30 2.83 -12.27
C LEU A 364 -47.66 4.18 -12.91
N GLU A 365 -47.15 4.46 -14.11
CA GLU A 365 -47.28 5.78 -14.73
C GLU A 365 -48.71 6.14 -15.16
N SER A 366 -49.56 5.14 -15.40
CA SER A 366 -50.97 5.34 -15.77
C SER A 366 -51.84 5.79 -14.59
N THR A 367 -51.59 5.25 -13.39
CA THR A 367 -52.39 5.55 -12.17
C THR A 367 -51.66 6.44 -11.18
N LYS A 368 -50.37 6.70 -11.41
CA LYS A 368 -49.43 7.34 -10.48
C LYS A 368 -49.29 6.62 -9.13
N THR A 369 -49.76 5.38 -9.02
CA THR A 369 -49.70 4.60 -7.78
C THR A 369 -48.28 4.15 -7.51
N VAL A 370 -47.79 4.40 -6.30
CA VAL A 370 -46.50 3.91 -5.79
C VAL A 370 -46.74 2.64 -5.00
N MET A 371 -45.84 1.68 -5.14
CA MET A 371 -45.90 0.40 -4.45
C MET A 371 -44.51 -0.13 -4.14
N SER A 372 -44.41 -0.98 -3.12
CA SER A 372 -43.16 -1.67 -2.81
C SER A 372 -42.78 -2.65 -3.91
N ILE A 373 -41.50 -3.04 -3.97
CA ILE A 373 -41.01 -4.04 -4.93
C ILE A 373 -41.76 -5.38 -4.77
N TYR A 374 -42.05 -5.76 -3.53
CA TYR A 374 -42.78 -6.99 -3.21
C TYR A 374 -44.25 -6.92 -3.64
N GLU A 375 -44.89 -5.77 -3.47
CA GLU A 375 -46.26 -5.58 -3.94
C GLU A 375 -46.33 -5.59 -5.48
N ALA A 376 -45.37 -4.96 -6.16
CA ALA A 376 -45.27 -5.00 -7.61
C ALA A 376 -45.11 -6.44 -8.14
N LYS A 377 -44.35 -7.30 -7.44
CA LYS A 377 -44.26 -8.74 -7.70
C LYS A 377 -45.61 -9.44 -7.55
N CYS A 378 -46.32 -9.21 -6.44
CA CYS A 378 -47.62 -9.83 -6.18
C CYS A 378 -48.68 -9.43 -7.22
N ARG A 379 -48.57 -8.23 -7.79
CA ARG A 379 -49.42 -7.74 -8.88
C ARG A 379 -48.96 -8.18 -10.28
N GLY A 380 -47.85 -8.92 -10.39
CA GLY A 380 -47.30 -9.40 -11.66
C GLY A 380 -46.59 -8.34 -12.51
N LEU A 381 -46.27 -7.17 -11.94
CA LEU A 381 -45.56 -6.09 -12.64
C LEU A 381 -44.04 -6.33 -12.69
N LEU A 382 -43.50 -7.07 -11.73
CA LEU A 382 -42.12 -7.51 -11.70
C LEU A 382 -42.04 -9.03 -11.60
N THR A 383 -41.05 -9.63 -12.24
CA THR A 383 -40.77 -11.06 -12.06
C THR A 383 -40.20 -11.32 -10.66
N PRO A 384 -40.39 -12.52 -10.09
CA PRO A 384 -39.78 -12.87 -8.80
C PRO A 384 -38.25 -12.70 -8.76
N GLY A 385 -37.57 -12.94 -9.89
CA GLY A 385 -36.13 -12.75 -10.01
C GLY A 385 -35.72 -11.28 -9.91
N THR A 386 -36.33 -10.41 -10.73
CA THR A 386 -36.07 -8.97 -10.72
C THR A 386 -36.36 -8.35 -9.34
N SER A 387 -37.48 -8.74 -8.73
CA SER A 387 -37.87 -8.24 -7.41
C SER A 387 -36.91 -8.65 -6.29
N LEU A 388 -36.42 -9.89 -6.30
CA LEU A 388 -35.47 -10.37 -5.32
C LEU A 388 -34.16 -9.58 -5.41
N ILE A 389 -33.64 -9.38 -6.63
CA ILE A 389 -32.39 -8.66 -6.87
C ILE A 389 -32.47 -7.21 -6.36
N LEU A 390 -33.58 -6.50 -6.65
CA LEU A 390 -33.77 -5.13 -6.18
C LEU A 390 -33.90 -5.05 -4.66
N LEU A 391 -34.57 -6.02 -4.01
CA LEU A 391 -34.66 -6.08 -2.55
C LEU A 391 -33.31 -6.44 -1.90
N GLU A 392 -32.50 -7.30 -2.52
CA GLU A 392 -31.13 -7.59 -2.06
C GLU A 392 -30.26 -6.33 -2.13
N ALA A 393 -30.40 -5.52 -3.18
CA ALA A 393 -29.72 -4.24 -3.30
C ALA A 393 -30.16 -3.24 -2.21
N GLN A 394 -31.45 -3.17 -1.87
CA GLN A 394 -31.93 -2.37 -0.73
C GLN A 394 -31.32 -2.83 0.60
N ALA A 395 -31.37 -4.14 0.87
CA ALA A 395 -30.79 -4.73 2.08
C ALA A 395 -29.28 -4.47 2.19
N ALA A 396 -28.54 -4.58 1.07
CA ALA A 396 -27.11 -4.35 1.03
C ALA A 396 -26.69 -2.87 1.10
N THR A 397 -27.64 -1.93 0.96
CA THR A 397 -27.39 -0.48 1.02
C THR A 397 -27.85 0.16 2.33
N GLY A 398 -28.41 -0.64 3.25
CA GLY A 398 -28.67 -0.27 4.63
C GLY A 398 -30.05 -0.68 5.13
N PHE A 399 -31.09 -0.53 4.31
CA PHE A 399 -32.48 -0.69 4.73
C PHE A 399 -33.36 -1.18 3.59
N VAL A 400 -34.37 -1.98 3.93
CA VAL A 400 -35.51 -2.24 3.05
C VAL A 400 -36.45 -1.03 3.12
N ILE A 401 -36.87 -0.53 1.96
CA ILE A 401 -37.68 0.69 1.88
C ILE A 401 -39.14 0.32 1.66
N ASP A 402 -40.02 0.85 2.50
CA ASP A 402 -41.45 0.93 2.24
C ASP A 402 -41.77 2.32 1.65
N PRO A 403 -41.93 2.43 0.33
CA PRO A 403 -42.18 3.72 -0.32
C PRO A 403 -43.60 4.24 -0.09
N VAL A 404 -44.54 3.40 0.38
CA VAL A 404 -45.93 3.79 0.62
C VAL A 404 -46.05 4.49 1.98
N ASN A 405 -45.46 3.91 3.01
CA ASN A 405 -45.48 4.47 4.36
C ASN A 405 -44.23 5.29 4.72
N ASN A 406 -43.30 5.44 3.77
CA ASN A 406 -42.04 6.14 3.93
C ASN A 406 -41.20 5.62 5.12
N LYS A 407 -41.08 4.30 5.24
CA LYS A 407 -40.30 3.65 6.29
C LYS A 407 -39.01 3.06 5.74
N LYS A 408 -37.95 3.17 6.53
CA LYS A 408 -36.70 2.41 6.37
C LYS A 408 -36.73 1.31 7.43
N LEU A 409 -36.61 0.06 7.02
CA LEU A 409 -36.78 -1.10 7.89
C LEU A 409 -35.56 -2.02 7.78
N SER A 410 -35.20 -2.70 8.87
CA SER A 410 -34.32 -3.86 8.75
C SER A 410 -35.02 -4.98 7.98
N VAL A 411 -34.28 -5.98 7.49
CA VAL A 411 -34.90 -7.13 6.79
C VAL A 411 -35.91 -7.84 7.69
N GLU A 412 -35.62 -7.94 8.99
CA GLU A 412 -36.51 -8.59 9.95
C GLU A 412 -37.81 -7.81 10.14
N GLU A 413 -37.72 -6.50 10.31
CA GLU A 413 -38.89 -5.62 10.45
C GLU A 413 -39.74 -5.56 9.17
N ALA A 414 -39.10 -5.57 8.00
CA ALA A 414 -39.78 -5.56 6.71
C ALA A 414 -40.61 -6.84 6.48
N VAL A 415 -40.12 -7.98 6.95
CA VAL A 415 -40.85 -9.25 6.90
C VAL A 415 -42.01 -9.26 7.90
N ASP A 416 -41.79 -8.73 9.10
CA ASP A 416 -42.84 -8.67 10.14
C ASP A 416 -43.98 -7.72 9.75
N GLN A 417 -43.65 -6.62 9.07
CA GLN A 417 -44.63 -5.65 8.54
C GLN A 417 -45.21 -6.04 7.18
N GLY A 418 -44.79 -7.17 6.59
CA GLY A 418 -45.31 -7.64 5.30
C GLY A 418 -44.87 -6.82 4.08
N VAL A 419 -43.88 -5.92 4.24
CA VAL A 419 -43.24 -5.18 3.13
C VAL A 419 -42.46 -6.15 2.24
N VAL A 420 -42.01 -7.28 2.80
CA VAL A 420 -41.32 -8.36 2.11
C VAL A 420 -41.91 -9.72 2.49
N GLY A 421 -41.98 -10.64 1.53
CA GLY A 421 -42.41 -12.02 1.75
C GLY A 421 -41.45 -12.84 2.62
N LYS A 422 -42.03 -13.67 3.51
CA LYS A 422 -41.27 -14.56 4.42
C LYS A 422 -40.34 -15.52 3.67
N GLU A 423 -40.67 -15.87 2.42
CA GLU A 423 -39.88 -16.75 1.57
C GLU A 423 -38.49 -16.18 1.23
N TRP A 424 -38.31 -14.86 1.28
CA TRP A 424 -37.06 -14.19 0.94
C TRP A 424 -36.24 -13.78 2.16
N LYS A 425 -36.77 -13.95 3.39
CA LYS A 425 -36.09 -13.56 4.64
C LYS A 425 -34.64 -14.03 4.69
N LYS A 426 -34.38 -15.31 4.43
CA LYS A 426 -33.01 -15.88 4.49
C LYS A 426 -32.06 -15.27 3.46
N LYS A 427 -32.53 -15.02 2.23
CA LYS A 427 -31.71 -14.44 1.16
C LYS A 427 -31.39 -12.97 1.45
N LEU A 428 -32.38 -12.21 1.92
CA LEU A 428 -32.19 -10.81 2.26
C LEU A 428 -31.33 -10.60 3.51
N LEU A 429 -31.45 -11.46 4.53
CA LEU A 429 -30.51 -11.47 5.66
C LEU A 429 -29.08 -11.76 5.20
N SER A 430 -28.90 -12.57 4.15
CA SER A 430 -27.58 -12.76 3.56
C SER A 430 -27.04 -11.49 2.92
N ALA A 431 -27.88 -10.75 2.19
CA ALA A 431 -27.51 -9.48 1.57
C ALA A 431 -27.29 -8.35 2.61
N GLU A 432 -28.07 -8.31 3.69
CA GLU A 432 -27.93 -7.34 4.79
C GLU A 432 -26.57 -7.45 5.50
N ARG A 433 -25.92 -8.62 5.44
CA ARG A 433 -24.52 -8.79 5.89
C ARG A 433 -23.51 -7.95 5.11
N ALA A 434 -23.86 -7.46 3.93
CA ALA A 434 -23.04 -6.45 3.25
C ALA A 434 -22.93 -5.14 4.04
N VAL A 435 -23.87 -4.88 4.95
CA VAL A 435 -23.92 -3.70 5.82
C VAL A 435 -23.42 -4.04 7.22
N THR A 436 -23.87 -5.16 7.79
CA THR A 436 -23.51 -5.55 9.17
C THR A 436 -22.20 -6.34 9.26
N GLY A 437 -21.67 -6.75 8.12
CA GLY A 437 -20.46 -7.56 7.96
C GLY A 437 -20.70 -9.07 7.93
N TYR A 438 -19.79 -9.76 7.23
CA TYR A 438 -19.75 -11.22 7.13
C TYR A 438 -18.85 -11.79 8.22
N LYS A 439 -19.13 -13.00 8.69
CA LYS A 439 -18.27 -13.70 9.64
C LYS A 439 -17.29 -14.58 8.89
N ASP A 440 -16.00 -14.33 9.08
CA ASP A 440 -14.94 -15.19 8.56
C ASP A 440 -14.94 -16.53 9.33
N PRO A 441 -15.17 -17.68 8.67
CA PRO A 441 -15.21 -18.99 9.34
C PRO A 441 -13.92 -19.37 10.05
N TYR A 442 -12.77 -18.87 9.60
CA TYR A 442 -11.46 -19.24 10.13
C TYR A 442 -11.04 -18.38 11.32
N THR A 443 -11.38 -17.08 11.29
CA THR A 443 -10.95 -16.11 12.31
C THR A 443 -12.05 -15.68 13.26
N GLY A 444 -13.33 -15.89 12.92
CA GLY A 444 -14.49 -15.40 13.66
C GLY A 444 -14.72 -13.88 13.56
N ASN A 445 -13.81 -13.16 12.90
CA ASN A 445 -13.85 -11.72 12.76
C ASN A 445 -14.94 -11.30 11.77
N THR A 446 -15.47 -10.10 11.98
CA THR A 446 -16.37 -9.45 11.03
C THR A 446 -15.54 -8.86 9.89
N ILE A 447 -15.84 -9.25 8.66
CA ILE A 447 -15.17 -8.81 7.43
C ILE A 447 -16.17 -8.11 6.49
N SER A 448 -15.67 -7.28 5.59
CA SER A 448 -16.52 -6.55 4.62
C SER A 448 -17.05 -7.44 3.51
N LEU A 449 -18.02 -6.92 2.75
CA LEU A 449 -18.55 -7.55 1.54
C LEU A 449 -17.43 -7.93 0.56
N PHE A 450 -16.50 -7.00 0.33
CA PHE A 450 -15.37 -7.21 -0.57
C PHE A 450 -14.38 -8.26 -0.06
N GLN A 451 -14.10 -8.28 1.24
CA GLN A 451 -13.22 -9.28 1.83
C GLN A 451 -13.86 -10.67 1.80
N ALA A 452 -15.18 -10.75 2.00
CA ALA A 452 -15.93 -11.99 1.83
C ALA A 452 -15.89 -12.49 0.37
N LEU A 453 -15.94 -11.58 -0.61
CA LEU A 453 -15.78 -11.88 -2.03
C LEU A 453 -14.39 -12.46 -2.33
N LYS A 454 -13.31 -11.84 -1.86
CA LYS A 454 -11.93 -12.33 -2.05
C LYS A 454 -11.66 -13.69 -1.40
N LYS A 455 -12.43 -14.04 -0.37
CA LYS A 455 -12.33 -15.33 0.33
C LYS A 455 -13.32 -16.38 -0.19
N ASP A 456 -14.00 -16.11 -1.31
CA ASP A 456 -15.02 -16.97 -1.91
C ASP A 456 -16.12 -17.41 -0.93
N LEU A 457 -16.42 -16.58 0.09
CA LEU A 457 -17.50 -16.81 1.06
C LEU A 457 -18.89 -16.43 0.50
N ILE A 458 -18.89 -15.66 -0.58
CA ILE A 458 -20.07 -15.26 -1.35
C ILE A 458 -19.81 -15.51 -2.83
N VAL A 459 -20.87 -15.82 -3.57
CA VAL A 459 -20.80 -16.02 -5.03
C VAL A 459 -20.39 -14.71 -5.71
N LYS A 460 -19.48 -14.79 -6.68
CA LYS A 460 -18.87 -13.62 -7.34
C LYS A 460 -19.91 -12.64 -7.90
N ASP A 461 -20.79 -13.11 -8.78
CA ASP A 461 -21.81 -12.26 -9.43
C ASP A 461 -22.74 -11.60 -8.41
N HIS A 462 -23.08 -12.32 -7.33
CA HIS A 462 -23.90 -11.77 -6.25
C HIS A 462 -23.14 -10.66 -5.52
N GLY A 463 -21.87 -10.86 -5.18
CA GLY A 463 -21.06 -9.86 -4.48
C GLY A 463 -20.77 -8.61 -5.31
N ILE A 464 -20.45 -8.78 -6.59
CA ILE A 464 -20.23 -7.69 -7.57
C ILE A 464 -21.47 -6.80 -7.63
N ARG A 465 -22.65 -7.42 -7.78
CA ARG A 465 -23.94 -6.71 -7.83
C ARG A 465 -24.22 -5.88 -6.57
N LEU A 466 -23.90 -6.42 -5.39
CA LEU A 466 -24.08 -5.69 -4.13
C LEU A 466 -23.09 -4.54 -3.95
N LEU A 467 -21.83 -4.71 -4.39
CA LEU A 467 -20.81 -3.65 -4.36
C LEU A 467 -21.22 -2.50 -5.28
N GLU A 468 -21.68 -2.81 -6.48
CA GLU A 468 -22.16 -1.83 -7.43
C GLU A 468 -23.31 -1.00 -6.85
N ALA A 469 -24.27 -1.66 -6.20
CA ALA A 469 -25.37 -1.00 -5.51
C ALA A 469 -24.91 -0.07 -4.37
N GLN A 470 -23.89 -0.46 -3.61
CA GLN A 470 -23.31 0.42 -2.57
C GLN A 470 -22.66 1.65 -3.17
N ILE A 471 -21.84 1.50 -4.22
CA ILE A 471 -21.14 2.61 -4.88
C ILE A 471 -22.14 3.63 -5.44
N ALA A 472 -23.12 3.17 -6.22
CA ALA A 472 -24.14 4.02 -6.81
C ALA A 472 -25.00 4.77 -5.77
N THR A 473 -25.09 4.25 -4.54
CA THR A 473 -25.88 4.85 -3.44
C THR A 473 -25.06 5.64 -2.43
N GLY A 474 -23.83 6.02 -2.79
CA GLY A 474 -23.02 6.96 -1.99
C GLY A 474 -21.71 6.40 -1.43
N GLY A 475 -21.30 5.19 -1.84
CA GLY A 475 -19.99 4.63 -1.51
C GLY A 475 -20.04 3.32 -0.72
N ILE A 476 -18.87 2.71 -0.54
CA ILE A 476 -18.70 1.39 0.07
C ILE A 476 -19.04 1.44 1.56
N ILE A 477 -19.68 0.42 2.09
CA ILE A 477 -20.07 0.38 3.51
C ILE A 477 -18.96 -0.26 4.36
N ASP A 478 -18.57 0.43 5.43
CA ASP A 478 -17.74 -0.13 6.49
C ASP A 478 -18.63 -0.91 7.49
N PRO A 479 -18.50 -2.24 7.58
CA PRO A 479 -19.34 -3.06 8.44
C PRO A 479 -19.05 -2.91 9.93
N VAL A 480 -17.89 -2.36 10.31
CA VAL A 480 -17.49 -2.22 11.71
C VAL A 480 -18.04 -0.93 12.30
N HIS A 481 -18.06 0.14 11.49
CA HIS A 481 -18.43 1.48 11.92
C HIS A 481 -19.77 1.96 11.32
N SER A 482 -20.45 1.10 10.56
CA SER A 482 -21.79 1.31 9.99
C SER A 482 -21.99 2.63 9.25
N HIS A 483 -20.97 3.10 8.53
CA HIS A 483 -21.04 4.31 7.68
C HIS A 483 -20.45 4.02 6.30
N ARG A 484 -20.80 4.88 5.34
CA ARG A 484 -20.22 4.84 3.99
C ARG A 484 -18.87 5.50 3.97
N VAL A 485 -17.93 4.87 3.31
CA VAL A 485 -16.59 5.38 3.07
C VAL A 485 -16.42 5.69 1.59
N PRO A 486 -15.75 6.80 1.23
CA PRO A 486 -15.32 7.04 -0.15
C PRO A 486 -14.50 5.85 -0.68
N VAL A 487 -14.54 5.63 -1.99
CA VAL A 487 -13.79 4.56 -2.67
C VAL A 487 -12.30 4.57 -2.28
N GLN A 488 -11.69 5.75 -2.19
CA GLN A 488 -10.28 5.91 -1.78
C GLN A 488 -10.04 5.45 -0.34
N VAL A 489 -10.98 5.71 0.58
CA VAL A 489 -10.90 5.25 1.98
C VAL A 489 -11.18 3.74 2.05
N ALA A 490 -12.05 3.22 1.19
CA ALA A 490 -12.33 1.80 1.08
C ALA A 490 -11.08 1.01 0.63
N TYR A 491 -10.28 1.56 -0.29
CA TYR A 491 -8.97 0.99 -0.68
C TYR A 491 -8.02 0.85 0.51
N GLN A 492 -7.87 1.92 1.29
CA GLN A 492 -6.98 1.93 2.46
C GLN A 492 -7.40 0.93 3.54
N ARG A 493 -8.71 0.74 3.72
CA ARG A 493 -9.28 -0.23 4.69
C ARG A 493 -9.34 -1.66 4.15
N GLY A 494 -8.97 -1.88 2.88
CA GLY A 494 -9.11 -3.18 2.22
C GLY A 494 -10.56 -3.63 2.09
N TYR A 495 -11.50 -2.69 2.05
CA TYR A 495 -12.93 -2.93 1.81
C TYR A 495 -13.32 -2.82 0.34
N PHE A 496 -12.36 -2.44 -0.50
CA PHE A 496 -12.48 -2.36 -1.94
C PHE A 496 -11.07 -2.32 -2.53
N ASP A 497 -10.89 -2.53 -3.83
CA ASP A 497 -9.60 -2.32 -4.50
C ASP A 497 -9.77 -1.84 -5.95
N GLU A 498 -8.65 -1.47 -6.55
CA GLU A 498 -8.60 -0.91 -7.90
C GLU A 498 -9.01 -1.92 -8.97
N GLU A 499 -8.67 -3.20 -8.80
CA GLU A 499 -9.08 -4.28 -9.70
C GLU A 499 -10.60 -4.37 -9.79
N MET A 500 -11.28 -4.44 -8.64
CA MET A 500 -12.74 -4.46 -8.59
C MET A 500 -13.36 -3.15 -9.08
N ASN A 501 -12.71 -2.02 -8.83
CA ASN A 501 -13.17 -0.74 -9.37
C ASN A 501 -13.11 -0.70 -10.90
N HIS A 502 -12.05 -1.27 -11.50
CA HIS A 502 -11.95 -1.39 -12.95
C HIS A 502 -13.07 -2.29 -13.50
N ILE A 503 -13.31 -3.45 -12.87
CA ILE A 503 -14.41 -4.36 -13.24
C ILE A 503 -15.75 -3.62 -13.19
N LEU A 504 -16.04 -2.90 -12.10
CA LEU A 504 -17.31 -2.17 -11.94
C LEU A 504 -17.42 -0.91 -12.81
N SER A 505 -16.30 -0.37 -13.31
CA SER A 505 -16.31 0.80 -14.20
C SER A 505 -16.58 0.45 -15.66
N ASP A 506 -16.33 -0.80 -16.06
CA ASP A 506 -16.60 -1.28 -17.41
C ASP A 506 -17.99 -1.96 -17.47
N PRO A 507 -18.96 -1.41 -18.21
CA PRO A 507 -20.31 -1.98 -18.35
C PRO A 507 -20.32 -3.18 -19.32
N ASP A 508 -19.51 -4.21 -19.02
CA ASP A 508 -19.54 -5.51 -19.71
C ASP A 508 -20.72 -6.39 -19.22
N ASP A 509 -20.96 -7.55 -19.83
CA ASP A 509 -22.09 -8.44 -19.49
C ASP A 509 -22.03 -8.91 -18.02
N ASP A 510 -20.82 -9.12 -17.49
CA ASP A 510 -20.59 -9.59 -16.11
C ASP A 510 -21.00 -8.55 -15.05
N THR A 511 -21.12 -7.26 -15.39
CA THR A 511 -21.54 -6.20 -14.45
C THR A 511 -23.00 -5.79 -14.60
N LYS A 512 -23.70 -6.26 -15.64
CA LYS A 512 -25.13 -5.96 -15.89
C LYS A 512 -26.06 -6.88 -15.10
N GLY A 513 -25.94 -6.84 -13.77
CA GLY A 513 -26.67 -7.70 -12.85
C GLY A 513 -28.15 -7.33 -12.61
N PHE A 514 -28.65 -6.24 -13.18
CA PHE A 514 -30.03 -5.74 -12.99
C PHE A 514 -30.82 -5.76 -14.30
N PHE A 515 -32.15 -5.78 -14.21
CA PHE A 515 -33.02 -5.89 -15.37
C PHE A 515 -34.06 -4.77 -15.37
N ASP A 516 -34.15 -4.02 -16.46
CA ASP A 516 -35.22 -3.03 -16.66
C ASP A 516 -36.46 -3.69 -17.28
N PRO A 517 -37.59 -3.77 -16.55
CA PRO A 517 -38.82 -4.40 -17.03
C PRO A 517 -39.47 -3.66 -18.21
N ASN A 518 -39.14 -2.38 -18.45
CA ASN A 518 -39.75 -1.59 -19.53
C ASN A 518 -39.08 -1.84 -20.87
N THR A 519 -37.75 -1.81 -20.89
CA THR A 519 -36.93 -1.99 -22.11
C THR A 519 -36.52 -3.44 -22.33
N LYS A 520 -36.59 -4.28 -21.29
CA LYS A 520 -36.15 -5.68 -21.27
C LYS A 520 -34.64 -5.85 -21.47
N GLU A 521 -33.87 -4.88 -20.98
CA GLU A 521 -32.41 -4.87 -21.05
C GLU A 521 -31.78 -5.23 -19.70
N ASN A 522 -30.65 -5.92 -19.74
CA ASN A 522 -29.77 -6.05 -18.57
C ASN A 522 -28.93 -4.77 -18.46
N LEU A 523 -28.89 -4.21 -17.25
CA LEU A 523 -28.25 -2.94 -16.94
C LEU A 523 -27.40 -3.08 -15.67
N THR A 524 -26.45 -2.17 -15.53
CA THR A 524 -25.84 -1.91 -14.23
C THR A 524 -26.85 -1.22 -13.32
N TYR A 525 -26.69 -1.32 -12.00
CA TYR A 525 -27.52 -0.62 -11.03
C TYR A 525 -27.53 0.90 -11.24
N LEU A 526 -26.38 1.48 -11.57
CA LEU A 526 -26.28 2.93 -11.82
C LEU A 526 -27.14 3.33 -13.03
N GLN A 527 -27.06 2.59 -14.12
CA GLN A 527 -27.88 2.80 -15.32
C GLN A 527 -29.38 2.66 -15.02
N LEU A 528 -29.76 1.72 -14.16
CA LEU A 528 -31.16 1.54 -13.75
C LEU A 528 -31.64 2.68 -12.85
N ILE A 529 -30.80 3.20 -11.94
CA ILE A 529 -31.10 4.39 -11.13
C ILE A 529 -31.30 5.62 -12.00
N GLU A 530 -30.47 5.84 -13.02
CA GLU A 530 -30.61 6.99 -13.93
C GLU A 530 -31.93 7.00 -14.70
N ARG A 531 -32.53 5.82 -14.93
CA ARG A 531 -33.86 5.68 -15.53
C ARG A 531 -35.00 5.90 -14.52
N CYS A 532 -34.71 5.93 -13.22
CA CYS A 532 -35.71 6.19 -12.19
C CYS A 532 -35.94 7.71 -12.06
N PRO A 533 -37.19 8.20 -12.12
CA PRO A 533 -37.45 9.60 -11.79
C PRO A 533 -37.06 9.85 -10.34
N ALA A 534 -36.22 10.86 -10.11
CA ALA A 534 -35.83 11.26 -8.77
C ALA A 534 -37.10 11.56 -7.95
N LEU A 535 -37.25 10.91 -6.79
CA LEU A 535 -38.24 11.28 -5.78
C LEU A 535 -38.01 12.68 -5.19
N ALA A 536 -37.02 13.43 -5.69
CA ALA A 536 -36.65 14.79 -5.27
C ALA A 536 -37.76 15.85 -5.45
N VAL A 537 -38.88 15.54 -6.12
CA VAL A 537 -40.04 16.45 -6.24
C VAL A 537 -41.18 16.10 -5.28
N TRP A 538 -41.09 15.01 -4.50
CA TRP A 538 -42.17 14.56 -3.62
C TRP A 538 -41.93 14.79 -2.12
N TRP A 539 -40.72 15.22 -1.75
CA TRP A 539 -40.41 15.62 -0.37
C TRP A 539 -40.90 17.03 -0.01
N SER A 540 -41.45 17.79 -0.98
CA SER A 540 -41.77 19.22 -0.81
C SER A 540 -43.15 19.67 -1.31
N ARG A 541 -44.08 18.77 -1.66
CA ARG A 541 -45.45 19.16 -2.04
C ARG A 541 -46.49 18.13 -1.63
N THR A 542 -46.98 18.25 -0.41
CA THR A 542 -48.40 18.06 -0.12
C THR A 542 -49.02 19.45 0.03
N GLU A 543 -49.77 19.86 -0.98
CA GLU A 543 -50.60 21.06 -0.95
C GLU A 543 -51.71 20.90 0.09
N HIS A 544 -51.69 21.73 1.13
CA HIS A 544 -52.88 22.33 1.72
C HIS A 544 -52.52 23.75 2.18
N PRO A 545 -53.36 24.76 1.93
CA PRO A 545 -53.06 26.14 2.26
C PRO A 545 -53.24 26.33 3.77
N ALA A 546 -52.13 26.47 4.49
CA ALA A 546 -52.15 26.85 5.90
C ALA A 546 -51.25 28.07 6.09
N GLU A 547 -51.82 29.06 6.77
CA GLU A 547 -51.38 30.43 7.01
C GLU A 547 -49.93 30.58 7.51
N PRO A 548 -49.31 31.76 7.32
CA PRO A 548 -47.90 31.96 7.62
C PRO A 548 -47.67 31.99 9.14
N GLY A 549 -47.24 30.86 9.68
CA GLY A 549 -46.67 30.80 11.03
C GLY A 549 -46.93 29.49 11.76
N GLN A 550 -46.19 28.43 11.44
CA GLN A 550 -45.82 27.36 12.39
C GLN A 550 -44.91 26.31 11.72
N LEU A 551 -43.61 26.32 12.07
CA LEU A 551 -42.70 25.20 11.80
C LEU A 551 -43.09 24.01 12.70
N CYS A 552 -43.59 22.92 12.12
CA CYS A 552 -43.80 21.67 12.83
C CYS A 552 -42.49 20.88 12.98
N ARG A 553 -42.09 20.67 14.24
CA ARG A 553 -41.08 19.70 14.69
C ARG A 553 -41.59 18.28 14.45
N ASN A 554 -40.80 17.41 13.81
CA ASN A 554 -40.81 15.97 14.12
C ASN A 554 -39.47 15.32 13.76
N THR A 555 -38.85 14.76 14.79
CA THR A 555 -37.47 14.26 14.86
C THR A 555 -37.45 12.73 14.71
N LEU A 556 -36.39 12.22 14.06
CA LEU A 556 -36.03 10.80 14.02
C LEU A 556 -35.87 10.18 15.42
N TYR A 557 -36.40 8.97 15.60
CA TYR A 557 -36.09 8.08 16.73
C TYR A 557 -35.74 6.69 16.21
N TRP A 558 -34.53 6.21 16.52
CA TRP A 558 -34.12 4.81 16.38
C TRP A 558 -33.90 4.20 17.77
N ARG A 559 -34.44 3.01 18.01
CA ARG A 559 -34.31 2.25 19.26
C ARG A 559 -34.11 0.77 18.91
N TYR A 560 -32.87 0.29 18.91
CA TYR A 560 -32.55 -1.11 19.19
C TYR A 560 -31.65 -1.20 20.42
N LYS A 561 -32.02 -2.11 21.33
CA LYS A 561 -31.41 -2.33 22.64
C LYS A 561 -30.02 -2.94 22.50
N ILE A 562 -28.99 -2.18 22.87
CA ILE A 562 -27.78 -2.69 23.55
C ILE A 562 -27.59 -1.83 24.80
N HIS A 563 -27.33 -2.46 25.94
CA HIS A 563 -27.22 -1.85 27.28
C HIS A 563 -26.07 -0.80 27.34
N PRO A 564 -26.12 0.17 28.28
CA PRO A 564 -25.61 1.52 28.07
C PRO A 564 -24.27 1.79 28.77
N ALA A 565 -23.38 2.50 28.07
CA ALA A 565 -22.48 3.47 28.71
C ALA A 565 -22.03 4.49 27.65
N ALA A 566 -22.23 5.78 27.96
CA ALA A 566 -21.67 6.96 27.28
C ALA A 566 -22.30 7.45 25.95
N GLY A 567 -23.61 7.25 25.71
CA GLY A 567 -24.25 7.68 24.45
C GLY A 567 -25.48 8.58 24.54
N ILE A 568 -25.90 9.06 25.72
CA ILE A 568 -27.14 9.86 25.85
C ILE A 568 -26.85 11.13 26.66
N ARG A 569 -26.33 12.16 25.98
CA ARG A 569 -26.43 13.56 26.42
C ARG A 569 -26.35 14.60 25.29
N LEU A 570 -26.48 14.20 24.02
CA LEU A 570 -26.25 15.10 22.88
C LEU A 570 -27.52 15.58 22.12
N LEU A 571 -28.72 15.06 22.40
CA LEU A 571 -29.91 15.39 21.57
C LEU A 571 -30.95 16.33 22.22
N THR A 572 -30.67 16.90 23.40
CA THR A 572 -31.64 17.79 24.09
C THR A 572 -31.20 19.24 24.25
N ARG A 573 -30.05 19.67 23.71
CA ARG A 573 -29.55 21.05 23.91
C ARG A 573 -29.37 21.92 22.66
N LEU A 574 -29.63 21.40 21.46
CA LEU A 574 -29.49 22.17 20.20
C LEU A 574 -30.70 23.05 19.82
N PHE A 575 -31.79 23.05 20.59
CA PHE A 575 -33.01 23.80 20.24
C PHE A 575 -33.34 25.04 21.12
N TYR A 576 -32.49 25.43 22.08
CA TYR A 576 -32.68 26.69 22.83
C TYR A 576 -31.33 27.28 23.26
N ALA A 577 -30.83 28.27 22.52
CA ALA A 577 -30.16 29.48 23.04
C ALA A 577 -29.45 30.25 21.90
N SER A 578 -30.18 31.14 21.23
CA SER A 578 -29.62 32.42 20.81
C SER A 578 -30.35 33.50 21.62
N PRO A 579 -29.65 34.32 22.42
CA PRO A 579 -30.24 35.51 23.01
C PRO A 579 -30.31 36.62 21.96
N CYS A 580 -31.49 37.21 21.80
CA CYS A 580 -31.64 38.54 21.24
C CYS A 580 -30.93 39.57 22.15
N ALA A 581 -30.10 40.43 21.56
CA ALA A 581 -29.76 41.76 22.05
C ALA A 581 -29.49 42.62 20.80
N GLU A 582 -30.51 43.34 20.33
CA GLU A 582 -30.66 44.80 20.48
C GLU A 582 -29.74 45.61 19.55
N PHE A 583 -30.35 46.27 18.56
CA PHE A 583 -30.08 47.69 18.28
C PHE A 583 -31.36 48.36 17.75
N GLY A 584 -32.06 49.00 18.68
CA GLY A 584 -32.54 50.39 18.66
C GLY A 584 -33.08 51.06 17.40
N CYS A 585 -34.28 51.64 17.61
CA CYS A 585 -35.03 52.68 16.88
C CYS A 585 -35.85 52.25 15.67
#